data_AF-A0A258I519-F1
#
_entry.id   AF-A0A258I519-F1
#
_cell.length_a   1.000
_cell.length_b   1.000
_cell.length_c   1.000
_cell.angle_alpha   90.00
_cell.angle_beta   90.00
_cell.angle_gamma   90.00
#
_symmetry.space_group_name_H-M   'P 1'
#
loop_
_entity.id
_entity.type
_entity.pdbx_description
1 polymer ?
#
loop_
_entity_poly.entity_id
_entity_poly.type
_entity_poly.pdbx_seq_one_letter_code
_entity_poly.pdbx_strand_id
1 'polypeptide(L)'
;MPGTVWRRSEQRGRAISLIVLAITQRYRSGQLEPSGVLVVKPSRCCRMRDFVINQFARRPKRNGFSLVEMMVVLMVMGLLAGVAVLTLPGDERKLRGEAERFAARTLAARDEAIIGARPISVVVSEQGYYFERRSDGRWQALPGRGFDLMPWDNATTVSAGRQRIVFDSLGLASSDAAVRLGRGDQALVVQIRRDGKVTLDAG
;
A
#
# COMPACT_ATOMS: atom_id res chain seq x y z
N MET A 1 -6.42 38.88 -4.31
CA MET A 1 -5.82 37.89 -5.22
C MET A 1 -4.76 37.09 -4.47
N PRO A 2 -4.86 35.75 -4.43
CA PRO A 2 -3.66 34.91 -4.28
C PRO A 2 -3.58 33.86 -5.39
N GLY A 3 -2.39 33.76 -5.97
CA GLY A 3 -2.06 32.90 -7.09
C GLY A 3 -2.03 31.42 -6.72
N THR A 4 -2.51 30.63 -7.67
CA THR A 4 -2.45 29.17 -7.73
C THR A 4 -1.04 28.71 -8.10
N VAL A 5 -0.41 27.91 -7.25
CA VAL A 5 0.85 27.22 -7.54
C VAL A 5 0.71 25.72 -7.27
N TRP A 6 0.63 24.99 -8.39
CA TRP A 6 0.99 23.60 -8.66
C TRP A 6 1.28 22.63 -7.51
N ARG A 7 0.55 21.50 -7.51
CA ARG A 7 1.20 20.19 -7.42
C ARG A 7 0.46 19.12 -8.24
N ARG A 8 0.89 19.04 -9.50
CA ARG A 8 0.67 17.93 -10.43
C ARG A 8 1.55 16.74 -9.98
N SER A 9 1.01 15.81 -9.20
CA SER A 9 1.62 14.48 -9.00
C SER A 9 0.66 13.47 -8.38
N GLU A 10 -0.52 13.28 -8.99
CA GLU A 10 -1.50 12.26 -8.56
C GLU A 10 -2.02 11.45 -9.76
N GLN A 11 -1.17 11.25 -10.78
CA GLN A 11 -1.55 10.68 -12.07
C GLN A 11 -0.69 9.49 -12.51
N ARG A 12 -0.03 8.78 -11.58
CA ARG A 12 0.70 7.55 -11.91
C ARG A 12 0.19 6.26 -11.24
N GLY A 13 -0.78 6.35 -10.33
CA GLY A 13 -1.35 5.17 -9.64
C GLY A 13 -2.73 4.70 -10.11
N ARG A 14 -3.46 5.48 -10.92
CA ARG A 14 -4.87 5.20 -11.24
C ARG A 14 -5.11 4.20 -12.37
N ALA A 15 -4.13 3.97 -13.24
CA ALA A 15 -4.32 3.10 -14.40
C ALA A 15 -4.44 1.61 -14.02
N ILE A 16 -3.68 1.16 -13.01
CA ILE A 16 -3.68 -0.26 -12.61
C ILE A 16 -4.94 -0.60 -11.79
N SER A 17 -5.43 0.34 -10.97
CA SER A 17 -6.65 0.14 -10.18
C SER A 17 -7.91 0.08 -11.03
N LEU A 18 -7.97 0.76 -12.18
CA LEU A 18 -9.14 0.73 -13.07
C LEU A 18 -9.27 -0.61 -13.82
N ILE A 19 -8.15 -1.24 -14.17
CA ILE A 19 -8.16 -2.52 -14.90
C ILE A 19 -8.66 -3.66 -13.99
N VAL A 20 -8.22 -3.71 -12.73
CA VAL A 20 -8.66 -4.75 -11.77
C VAL A 20 -10.11 -4.53 -11.31
N LEU A 21 -10.57 -3.27 -11.19
CA LEU A 21 -11.95 -2.97 -10.78
C LEU A 21 -12.98 -3.28 -11.89
N ALA A 22 -12.63 -3.03 -13.17
CA ALA A 22 -13.52 -3.33 -14.29
C ALA A 22 -13.74 -4.83 -14.50
N ILE A 23 -12.73 -5.66 -14.24
CA ILE A 23 -12.83 -7.12 -14.39
C ILE A 23 -13.64 -7.75 -13.23
N THR A 24 -13.51 -7.22 -12.01
CA THR A 24 -14.25 -7.72 -10.83
C THR A 24 -15.71 -7.28 -10.80
N GLN A 25 -16.06 -6.09 -11.31
CA GLN A 25 -17.46 -5.62 -11.34
C GLN A 25 -18.34 -6.40 -12.32
N ARG A 26 -17.78 -6.91 -13.44
CA ARG A 26 -18.61 -7.55 -14.49
C ARG A 26 -18.98 -9.02 -14.21
N TYR A 27 -18.41 -9.64 -13.18
CA TYR A 27 -18.77 -11.01 -12.75
C TYR A 27 -19.85 -11.06 -11.67
N ARG A 28 -20.25 -9.90 -11.10
CA ARG A 28 -21.16 -9.80 -9.94
C ARG A 28 -22.61 -9.45 -10.31
N SER A 29 -23.07 -9.78 -11.52
CA SER A 29 -24.47 -9.58 -11.95
C SER A 29 -25.16 -10.90 -12.33
N GLY A 30 -24.75 -12.00 -11.69
CA GLY A 30 -25.50 -13.26 -11.67
C GLY A 30 -26.09 -13.49 -10.28
N GLN A 31 -27.08 -12.68 -9.89
CA GLN A 31 -27.83 -12.87 -8.65
C GLN A 31 -28.86 -13.97 -8.88
N LEU A 32 -28.53 -15.20 -8.45
CA LEU A 32 -29.48 -16.28 -8.27
C LEU A 32 -30.07 -16.15 -6.85
N GLU A 33 -31.27 -15.60 -6.75
CA GLU A 33 -32.06 -15.58 -5.52
C GLU A 33 -32.49 -17.00 -5.13
N PRO A 34 -32.36 -17.41 -3.85
CA PRO A 34 -32.58 -18.77 -3.39
C PRO A 34 -34.04 -19.04 -2.98
N SER A 35 -35.03 -18.46 -3.69
CA SER A 35 -36.45 -18.66 -3.36
C SER A 35 -37.22 -19.14 -4.59
N GLY A 36 -37.36 -20.47 -4.69
CA GLY A 36 -38.08 -21.16 -5.74
C GLY A 36 -39.60 -20.96 -5.68
N VAL A 37 -40.09 -19.82 -6.15
CA VAL A 37 -41.52 -19.61 -6.40
C VAL A 37 -41.71 -19.09 -7.82
N LEU A 38 -42.25 -19.96 -8.66
CA LEU A 38 -42.59 -19.70 -10.06
C LEU A 38 -44.06 -19.23 -10.10
N VAL A 39 -44.30 -17.92 -10.17
CA VAL A 39 -45.65 -17.36 -10.36
C VAL A 39 -45.90 -17.18 -11.85
N VAL A 40 -46.63 -18.12 -12.47
CA VAL A 40 -47.16 -17.99 -13.84
C VAL A 40 -48.47 -17.21 -13.79
N LYS A 41 -48.54 -16.08 -14.51
CA LYS A 41 -49.76 -15.27 -14.68
C LYS A 41 -50.34 -15.52 -16.09
N PRO A 42 -51.55 -16.07 -16.25
CA PRO A 42 -52.11 -16.28 -17.59
C PRO A 42 -52.90 -15.04 -18.01
N SER A 43 -52.55 -14.47 -19.16
CA SER A 43 -53.38 -13.46 -19.82
C SER A 43 -53.58 -13.86 -21.27
N ARG A 44 -54.75 -14.43 -21.57
CA ARG A 44 -55.30 -14.47 -22.93
C ARG A 44 -56.10 -13.18 -23.16
N CYS A 45 -55.74 -12.39 -24.17
CA CYS A 45 -56.69 -11.71 -25.07
C CYS A 45 -55.91 -11.03 -26.20
N CYS A 46 -56.31 -11.36 -27.43
CA CYS A 46 -56.48 -10.40 -28.53
C CYS A 46 -55.19 -9.90 -29.19
N ARG A 47 -54.75 -10.49 -30.32
CA ARG A 47 -55.27 -10.41 -31.71
C ARG A 47 -54.81 -9.14 -32.46
N MET A 48 -54.13 -9.43 -33.58
CA MET A 48 -53.97 -8.70 -34.83
C MET A 48 -52.66 -7.92 -35.07
N ARG A 49 -52.07 -8.27 -36.23
CA ARG A 49 -51.22 -7.50 -37.15
C ARG A 49 -49.70 -7.60 -36.98
N ASP A 50 -49.15 -8.50 -37.79
CA ASP A 50 -48.17 -8.19 -38.83
C ASP A 50 -47.03 -7.26 -38.42
N PHE A 51 -46.19 -7.76 -37.53
CA PHE A 51 -44.77 -7.38 -37.59
C PHE A 51 -43.95 -8.65 -37.71
N VAL A 52 -44.04 -9.27 -38.90
CA VAL A 52 -42.93 -10.06 -39.41
C VAL A 52 -41.80 -9.04 -39.62
N ILE A 53 -41.06 -8.71 -38.55
CA ILE A 53 -39.65 -8.41 -38.78
C ILE A 53 -39.13 -9.73 -39.28
N ASN A 54 -39.02 -9.81 -40.60
CA ASN A 54 -38.12 -10.70 -41.26
C ASN A 54 -36.73 -10.28 -40.78
N GLN A 55 -36.41 -10.60 -39.53
CA GLN A 55 -35.07 -10.93 -39.14
C GLN A 55 -34.81 -12.15 -40.01
N PHE A 56 -34.30 -11.89 -41.22
CA PHE A 56 -33.09 -12.57 -41.61
C PHE A 56 -32.19 -12.44 -40.39
N ALA A 57 -32.34 -13.38 -39.45
CA ALA A 57 -31.31 -13.80 -38.57
C ALA A 57 -30.22 -14.16 -39.58
N ARG A 58 -29.43 -13.16 -39.94
CA ARG A 58 -28.07 -13.34 -40.38
C ARG A 58 -27.55 -14.17 -39.24
N ARG A 59 -27.59 -15.50 -39.41
CA ARG A 59 -26.93 -16.42 -38.49
C ARG A 59 -25.59 -15.73 -38.30
N PRO A 60 -25.25 -15.28 -37.07
CA PRO A 60 -23.95 -14.67 -36.87
C PRO A 60 -23.00 -15.66 -37.50
N LYS A 61 -22.28 -15.24 -38.55
CA LYS A 61 -21.36 -16.14 -39.25
C LYS A 61 -20.57 -16.76 -38.12
N ARG A 62 -20.66 -18.09 -38.01
CA ARG A 62 -19.89 -18.84 -37.03
C ARG A 62 -18.44 -18.71 -37.49
N ASN A 63 -17.85 -17.57 -37.15
CA ASN A 63 -16.45 -17.30 -37.31
C ASN A 63 -15.81 -18.16 -36.24
N GLY A 64 -15.47 -19.41 -36.60
CA GLY A 64 -14.63 -20.24 -35.77
C GLY A 64 -13.32 -19.51 -35.59
N PHE A 65 -12.96 -19.24 -34.34
CA PHE A 65 -11.66 -18.67 -33.99
C PHE A 65 -10.57 -19.53 -34.63
N SER A 66 -9.64 -18.90 -35.33
CA SER A 66 -8.48 -19.61 -35.87
C SER A 66 -7.60 -20.09 -34.71
N LEU A 67 -6.96 -21.25 -34.87
CA LEU A 67 -5.92 -21.70 -33.93
C LEU A 67 -4.84 -20.62 -33.75
N VAL A 68 -4.47 -19.94 -34.84
CA VAL A 68 -3.49 -18.86 -34.83
C VAL A 68 -3.97 -17.69 -33.97
N GLU A 69 -5.27 -17.39 -34.01
CA GLU A 69 -5.86 -16.30 -33.24
C GLU A 69 -5.75 -16.56 -31.73
N MET A 70 -6.01 -17.81 -31.31
CA MET A 70 -5.80 -18.22 -29.92
C MET A 70 -4.31 -18.26 -29.53
N MET A 71 -3.41 -18.70 -30.42
CA MET A 71 -1.98 -18.69 -30.16
C MET A 71 -1.45 -17.27 -29.90
N VAL A 72 -1.84 -16.31 -30.74
CA VAL A 72 -1.42 -14.91 -30.59
C VAL A 72 -2.01 -14.32 -29.31
N VAL A 73 -3.27 -14.59 -28.99
CA VAL A 73 -3.89 -14.11 -27.75
C VAL A 73 -3.15 -14.63 -26.53
N LEU A 74 -2.86 -15.94 -26.48
CA LEU A 74 -2.12 -16.53 -25.36
C LEU A 74 -0.68 -16.03 -25.28
N MET A 75 -0.02 -15.83 -26.43
CA MET A 75 1.32 -15.24 -26.49
C MET A 75 1.33 -13.82 -25.92
N VAL A 76 0.41 -12.95 -26.34
CA VAL A 76 0.31 -11.58 -25.83
C VAL A 76 -0.06 -11.59 -24.34
N MET A 77 -0.99 -12.44 -23.91
CA MET A 77 -1.33 -12.58 -22.49
C MET A 77 -0.14 -13.06 -21.66
N GLY A 78 0.65 -14.02 -22.17
CA GLY A 78 1.88 -14.50 -21.52
C GLY A 78 2.95 -13.41 -21.41
N LEU A 79 3.16 -12.62 -22.48
CA LEU A 79 4.08 -11.49 -22.46
C LEU A 79 3.63 -10.41 -21.46
N LEU A 80 2.34 -10.07 -21.46
CA LEU A 80 1.78 -9.10 -20.52
C LEU A 80 1.88 -9.59 -19.08
N ALA A 81 1.60 -10.87 -18.82
CA ALA A 81 1.75 -11.48 -17.50
C ALA A 81 3.21 -11.48 -17.04
N GLY A 82 4.15 -11.82 -17.93
CA GLY A 82 5.59 -11.80 -17.66
C GLY A 82 6.08 -10.40 -17.28
N VAL A 83 5.70 -9.37 -18.05
CA VAL A 83 6.04 -7.98 -17.72
C VAL A 83 5.40 -7.55 -16.39
N ALA A 84 4.14 -7.91 -16.14
CA ALA A 84 3.44 -7.53 -14.92
C ALA A 84 4.19 -8.01 -13.65
N VAL A 85 4.67 -9.26 -13.63
CA VAL A 85 5.44 -9.79 -12.49
C VAL A 85 6.72 -8.99 -12.23
N LEU A 86 7.43 -8.58 -13.29
CA LEU A 86 8.66 -7.79 -13.19
C LEU A 86 8.43 -6.36 -12.66
N THR A 87 7.19 -5.86 -12.68
CA THR A 87 6.88 -4.51 -12.16
C THR A 87 6.59 -4.47 -10.66
N LEU A 88 6.46 -5.61 -9.96
CA LEU A 88 6.29 -5.62 -8.51
C LEU A 88 7.59 -5.15 -7.82
N PRO A 89 7.54 -4.13 -6.94
CA PRO A 89 8.70 -3.75 -6.16
C PRO A 89 9.03 -4.87 -5.17
N GLY A 90 10.26 -5.40 -5.22
CA GLY A 90 10.71 -6.45 -4.31
C GLY A 90 10.63 -6.03 -2.84
N ASP A 91 10.33 -7.00 -1.97
CA ASP A 91 10.16 -6.78 -0.53
C ASP A 91 11.41 -6.19 0.12
N GLU A 92 12.60 -6.59 -0.34
CA GLU A 92 13.88 -6.03 0.12
C GLU A 92 13.94 -4.51 -0.07
N ARG A 93 13.55 -3.99 -1.24
CA ARG A 93 13.62 -2.56 -1.53
C ARG A 93 12.64 -1.77 -0.68
N LYS A 94 11.45 -2.33 -0.43
CA LYS A 94 10.45 -1.70 0.45
C LYS A 94 10.91 -1.70 1.90
N LEU A 95 11.42 -2.84 2.39
CA LEU A 95 11.93 -2.99 3.74
C LEU A 95 13.13 -2.06 4.00
N ARG A 96 14.10 -2.03 3.08
CA ARG A 96 15.25 -1.13 3.15
C ARG A 96 14.82 0.33 3.17
N GLY A 97 13.95 0.74 2.26
CA GLY A 97 13.47 2.12 2.22
C GLY A 97 12.64 2.51 3.45
N GLU A 98 12.01 1.57 4.14
CA GLU A 98 11.32 1.80 5.41
C GLU A 98 12.30 1.92 6.59
N ALA A 99 13.29 1.02 6.66
CA ALA A 99 14.34 1.07 7.66
C ALA A 99 15.20 2.35 7.54
N GLU A 100 15.55 2.76 6.32
CA GLU A 100 16.23 4.04 6.04
C GLU A 100 15.38 5.24 6.49
N ARG A 101 14.07 5.22 6.24
CA ARG A 101 13.16 6.28 6.69
C ARG A 101 13.08 6.36 8.22
N PHE A 102 13.07 5.22 8.90
CA PHE A 102 13.13 5.18 10.37
C PHE A 102 14.46 5.71 10.89
N ALA A 103 15.58 5.26 10.32
CA ALA A 103 16.92 5.70 10.70
C ALA A 103 17.10 7.21 10.51
N ALA A 104 16.69 7.74 9.35
CA ALA A 104 16.78 9.17 9.04
C ALA A 104 15.94 10.04 10.00
N ARG A 105 14.73 9.60 10.37
CA ARG A 105 13.89 10.32 11.34
C ARG A 105 14.44 10.24 12.76
N THR A 106 15.02 9.10 13.13
CA THR A 106 15.73 8.92 14.40
C THR A 106 16.91 9.88 14.50
N LEU A 107 17.70 9.99 13.43
CA LEU A 107 18.80 10.94 13.36
C LEU A 107 18.31 12.39 13.42
N ALA A 108 17.24 12.73 12.69
CA ALA A 108 16.65 14.07 12.75
C ALA A 108 16.12 14.41 14.15
N ALA A 109 15.54 13.44 14.86
CA ALA A 109 15.10 13.62 16.26
C ALA A 109 16.27 13.85 17.21
N ARG A 110 17.42 13.20 16.99
CA ARG A 110 18.67 13.47 17.72
C ARG A 110 19.17 14.88 17.43
N ASP A 111 19.22 15.29 16.17
CA ASP A 111 19.69 16.63 15.80
C ASP A 111 18.79 17.72 16.41
N GLU A 112 17.48 17.48 16.46
CA GLU A 112 16.53 18.36 17.13
C GLU A 112 16.73 18.40 18.66
N ALA A 113 17.23 17.32 19.28
CA ALA A 113 17.55 17.30 20.71
C ALA A 113 18.75 18.21 21.02
N ILE A 114 19.73 18.21 20.12
CA ILE A 114 20.92 19.05 20.17
C ILE A 114 20.53 20.52 19.94
N ILE A 115 19.84 20.82 18.83
CA ILE A 115 19.44 22.18 18.46
C ILE A 115 18.49 22.79 19.51
N GLY A 116 17.52 22.00 19.96
CA GLY A 116 16.54 22.43 20.95
C GLY A 116 17.04 22.43 22.39
N ALA A 117 18.26 21.93 22.64
CA ALA A 117 18.83 21.70 23.97
C ALA A 117 17.85 20.99 24.94
N ARG A 118 17.05 20.06 24.41
CA ARG A 118 15.98 19.38 25.14
C ARG A 118 15.99 17.89 24.81
N PRO A 119 15.89 17.00 25.81
CA PRO A 119 15.84 15.57 25.55
C PRO A 119 14.65 15.19 24.65
N ILE A 120 14.91 14.33 23.67
CA ILE A 120 13.90 13.77 22.77
C ILE A 120 13.95 12.25 22.89
N SER A 121 12.80 11.60 22.96
CA SER A 121 12.73 10.15 22.98
C SER A 121 12.09 9.59 21.72
N VAL A 122 12.66 8.50 21.22
CA VAL A 122 12.06 7.63 20.21
C VAL A 122 11.40 6.48 20.93
N VAL A 123 10.12 6.27 20.69
CA VAL A 123 9.38 5.12 21.19
C VAL A 123 9.06 4.22 20.01
N VAL A 124 9.55 2.99 20.07
CA VAL A 124 9.36 1.98 19.03
C VAL A 124 8.43 0.88 19.56
N SER A 125 7.54 0.40 18.70
CA SER A 125 6.62 -0.71 18.96
C SER A 125 6.46 -1.56 17.71
N GLU A 126 5.73 -2.67 17.84
CA GLU A 126 5.43 -3.56 16.71
C GLU A 126 4.51 -2.93 15.65
N GLN A 127 3.74 -1.91 16.02
CA GLN A 127 2.77 -1.24 15.12
C GLN A 127 3.34 0.00 14.45
N GLY A 128 4.36 0.62 15.06
CA GLY A 128 4.94 1.85 14.58
C GLY A 128 5.90 2.47 15.59
N TYR A 129 6.27 3.72 15.32
CA TYR A 129 7.15 4.51 16.15
C TYR A 129 6.68 5.96 16.20
N TYR A 130 7.09 6.68 17.25
CA TYR A 130 6.77 8.08 17.42
C TYR A 130 7.83 8.77 18.27
N PHE A 131 7.79 10.11 18.28
CA PHE A 131 8.79 10.93 18.94
C PHE A 131 8.16 11.86 19.97
N GLU A 132 8.81 12.01 21.11
CA GLU A 132 8.40 12.90 22.18
C GLU A 132 9.55 13.78 22.62
N ARG A 133 9.28 15.04 22.97
CA ARG A 133 10.22 15.96 23.60
C ARG A 133 9.89 16.08 25.08
N ARG A 134 10.91 16.23 25.92
CA ARG A 134 10.73 16.59 27.32
C ARG A 134 10.56 18.10 27.47
N SER A 135 9.40 18.54 27.95
CA SER A 135 9.13 19.92 28.34
C SER A 135 8.47 19.96 29.71
N ASP A 136 8.97 20.81 30.60
CA ASP A 136 8.39 21.04 31.94
C ASP A 136 8.26 19.73 32.74
N GLY A 137 9.28 18.87 32.62
CA GLY A 137 9.33 17.56 33.27
C GLY A 137 8.44 16.49 32.64
N ARG A 138 7.59 16.83 31.65
CA ARG A 138 6.66 15.91 30.99
C ARG A 138 7.10 15.59 29.56
N TRP A 139 6.75 14.40 29.09
CA TRP A 139 6.89 14.02 27.69
C TRP A 139 5.69 14.54 26.90
N GLN A 140 5.97 15.23 25.80
CA GLN A 140 4.98 15.78 24.89
C GLN A 140 5.35 15.38 23.46
N ALA A 141 4.36 15.24 22.57
CA ALA A 141 4.64 14.93 21.17
C ALA A 141 5.62 15.94 20.56
N LEU A 142 6.61 15.46 19.83
CA LEU A 142 7.57 16.32 19.15
C LEU A 142 6.88 17.01 17.95
N PRO A 143 6.73 18.34 17.93
CA PRO A 143 6.07 19.01 16.82
C PRO A 143 6.90 18.91 15.54
N GLY A 144 6.23 18.76 14.40
CA GLY A 144 6.86 18.76 13.08
C GLY A 144 6.43 17.57 12.23
N ARG A 145 6.47 17.74 10.91
CA ARG A 145 6.08 16.67 9.98
C ARG A 145 7.03 15.48 10.11
N GLY A 146 6.47 14.30 10.34
CA GLY A 146 7.22 13.05 10.42
C GLY A 146 7.65 12.65 11.83
N PHE A 147 7.24 13.42 12.85
CA PHE A 147 7.45 13.08 14.27
C PHE A 147 6.19 12.57 14.99
N ASP A 148 5.03 12.70 14.34
CA ASP A 148 3.77 12.08 14.77
C ASP A 148 3.87 10.54 14.82
N LEU A 149 2.82 9.86 15.27
CA LEU A 149 2.77 8.40 15.24
C LEU A 149 2.83 7.88 13.81
N MET A 150 3.91 7.17 13.49
CA MET A 150 4.19 6.62 12.17
C MET A 150 4.02 5.11 12.22
N PRO A 151 2.95 4.57 11.61
CA PRO A 151 2.79 3.13 11.53
C PRO A 151 3.86 2.53 10.62
N TRP A 152 4.24 1.30 10.91
CA TRP A 152 4.96 0.48 9.94
C TRP A 152 4.03 0.13 8.76
N ASP A 153 4.62 -0.19 7.62
CA ASP A 153 3.88 -0.77 6.51
C ASP A 153 3.25 -2.10 6.93
N ASN A 154 2.04 -2.40 6.45
CA ASN A 154 1.28 -3.58 6.90
C ASN A 154 1.99 -4.92 6.66
N ALA A 155 2.95 -4.98 5.73
CA ALA A 155 3.74 -6.17 5.45
C ALA A 155 5.04 -6.25 6.27
N THR A 156 5.38 -5.20 7.03
CA THR A 156 6.60 -5.14 7.84
C THR A 156 6.30 -5.58 9.27
N THR A 157 7.03 -6.58 9.73
CA THR A 157 7.02 -7.04 11.12
C THR A 157 8.20 -6.45 11.86
N VAL A 158 8.01 -6.00 13.09
CA VAL A 158 9.09 -5.47 13.93
C VAL A 158 9.23 -6.29 15.20
N SER A 159 10.42 -6.82 15.44
CA SER A 159 10.76 -7.58 16.65
C SER A 159 11.68 -6.74 17.52
N ALA A 160 11.10 -5.83 18.30
CA ALA A 160 11.85 -4.86 19.09
C ALA A 160 11.38 -4.76 20.56
N GLY A 161 10.27 -5.41 20.93
CA GLY A 161 9.52 -5.04 22.13
C GLY A 161 9.11 -3.56 22.10
N ARG A 162 8.32 -3.09 23.07
CA ARG A 162 8.13 -1.65 23.24
C ARG A 162 9.34 -1.08 23.95
N GLN A 163 10.13 -0.25 23.28
CA GLN A 163 11.32 0.36 23.85
C GLN A 163 11.34 1.87 23.63
N ARG A 164 11.92 2.59 24.60
CA ARG A 164 12.10 4.04 24.56
C ARG A 164 13.59 4.35 24.63
N ILE A 165 14.10 5.03 23.62
CA ILE A 165 15.48 5.51 23.56
C ILE A 165 15.44 7.02 23.71
N VAL A 166 16.17 7.57 24.68
CA VAL A 166 16.24 9.02 24.90
C VAL A 166 17.56 9.54 24.33
N PHE A 167 17.48 10.54 23.47
CA PHE A 167 18.59 11.38 23.08
C PHE A 167 18.64 12.61 23.98
N ASP A 168 19.80 12.88 24.58
CA ASP A 168 20.03 14.11 25.34
C ASP A 168 20.45 15.28 24.44
N SER A 169 20.73 16.44 25.04
CA SER A 169 21.15 17.64 24.32
C SER A 169 22.56 17.56 23.71
N LEU A 170 23.35 16.53 24.05
CA LEU A 170 24.64 16.26 23.43
C LEU A 170 24.51 15.25 22.29
N GLY A 171 23.30 14.76 22.03
CA GLY A 171 23.02 13.76 21.02
C GLY A 171 23.43 12.35 21.43
N LEU A 172 23.71 12.10 22.71
CA LEU A 172 23.99 10.75 23.22
C LEU A 172 22.67 10.00 23.46
N ALA A 173 22.66 8.71 23.16
CA ALA A 173 21.51 7.85 23.43
C ALA A 173 21.60 7.24 24.83
N SER A 174 20.46 7.08 25.50
CA SER A 174 20.37 6.50 26.85
C SER A 174 20.87 5.06 26.94
N SER A 175 20.75 4.30 25.86
CA SER A 175 21.12 2.88 25.78
C SER A 175 21.38 2.49 24.34
N ASP A 176 22.16 1.43 24.14
CA ASP A 176 22.23 0.76 22.85
C ASP A 176 20.89 0.08 22.57
N ALA A 177 20.40 0.17 21.35
CA ALA A 177 19.11 -0.38 20.94
C ALA A 177 19.20 -0.96 19.53
N ALA A 178 18.52 -2.09 19.33
CA ALA A 178 18.40 -2.74 18.03
C ALA A 178 16.91 -2.90 17.69
N VAL A 179 16.52 -2.46 16.49
CA VAL A 179 15.17 -2.62 15.96
C VAL A 179 15.27 -3.52 14.74
N ARG A 180 14.83 -4.78 14.87
CA ARG A 180 14.78 -5.72 13.76
C ARG A 180 13.48 -5.53 12.99
N LEU A 181 13.59 -5.22 11.69
CA LEU A 181 12.47 -5.14 10.75
C LEU A 181 12.53 -6.35 9.81
N GLY A 182 11.40 -6.98 9.56
CA GLY A 182 11.25 -8.12 8.66
C GLY A 182 10.12 -7.91 7.66
N ARG A 183 10.28 -8.44 6.44
CA ARG A 183 9.23 -8.46 5.41
C ARG A 183 9.49 -9.65 4.48
N GLY A 184 8.55 -10.60 4.41
CA GLY A 184 8.78 -11.85 3.70
C GLY A 184 9.96 -12.61 4.32
N ASP A 185 10.94 -12.99 3.49
CA ASP A 185 12.19 -13.67 3.91
C ASP A 185 13.36 -12.68 4.14
N GLN A 186 13.09 -11.37 4.11
CA GLN A 186 14.12 -10.34 4.28
C GLN A 186 14.07 -9.77 5.70
N ALA A 187 15.25 -9.54 6.28
CA ALA A 187 15.40 -8.91 7.58
C ALA A 187 16.52 -7.86 7.57
N LEU A 188 16.28 -6.74 8.25
CA LEU A 188 17.24 -5.67 8.48
C LEU A 188 17.21 -5.26 9.95
N VAL A 189 18.32 -4.76 10.46
CA VAL A 189 18.42 -4.26 11.84
C VAL A 189 18.88 -2.82 11.82
N VAL A 190 18.09 -1.94 12.45
CA VAL A 190 18.51 -0.57 12.74
C VAL A 190 19.12 -0.56 14.14
N GLN A 191 20.40 -0.22 14.21
CA GLN A 191 21.16 -0.10 15.44
C GLN A 191 21.23 1.37 15.85
N ILE A 192 20.90 1.66 17.11
CA ILE A 192 21.09 2.97 17.73
C ILE A 192 22.12 2.77 18.84
N ARG A 193 23.27 3.40 18.71
CA ARG A 193 24.39 3.28 19.64
C ARG A 193 24.34 4.41 20.68
N ARG A 194 24.95 4.19 21.85
CA ARG A 194 25.05 5.20 22.92
C ARG A 194 25.71 6.52 22.52
N ASP A 195 26.59 6.51 21.53
CA ASP A 195 27.19 7.72 20.94
C ASP A 195 26.21 8.53 20.05
N GLY A 196 24.97 8.05 19.90
CA GLY A 196 23.95 8.65 19.05
C GLY A 196 24.02 8.24 17.59
N LYS A 197 24.93 7.32 17.21
CA LYS A 197 25.01 6.83 15.84
C LYS A 197 23.84 5.90 15.53
N VAL A 198 23.25 6.08 14.36
CA VAL A 198 22.19 5.21 13.82
C VAL A 198 22.73 4.50 12.58
N THR A 199 22.81 3.18 12.60
CA THR A 199 23.28 2.36 11.46
C THR A 199 22.23 1.36 11.03
N LEU A 200 22.31 0.95 9.77
CA LEU A 200 21.48 -0.09 9.18
C LEU A 200 22.38 -1.27 8.83
N ASP A 201 22.09 -2.43 9.40
CA ASP A 201 22.84 -3.67 9.19
C ASP A 201 21.91 -4.77 8.65
N ALA A 202 22.48 -5.77 7.99
CA ALA A 202 21.74 -6.97 7.60
C ALA A 202 21.31 -7.75 8.85
N GLY A 203 20.08 -8.27 8.83
CA GLY A 203 19.47 -9.00 9.95
C GLY A 203 19.67 -10.50 9.89
#